data_AF-F7X049-F1
#
_entry.id   AF-F7X049-F1
#
_cell.length_a   1.000
_cell.length_b   1.000
_cell.length_c   1.000
_cell.angle_alpha   90.00
_cell.angle_beta   90.00
_cell.angle_gamma   90.00
#
_symmetry.space_group_name_H-M   'P 1'
#
loop_
_entity.id
_entity.type
_entity.pdbx_description
1 polymer ?
#
loop_
_entity_poly.entity_id
_entity_poly.type
_entity_poly.pdbx_seq_one_letter_code
_entity_poly.pdbx_strand_id
1 'polypeptide(L)'
;MMQIFHQSLPSGERFAMGKVLSKHILALDLAQCSLPPSLLFREVARYYHEIGNKDRAVELIELALKSLDGPDPDMHGLKKDFKPDLLQTLANYKGEEVCYGDVCVVPRTSATPKAEQENPAERGALE
;
A
#
# COMPACT_ATOMS: atom_id res chain seq x y z
N MET A 1 8.39 -0.79 9.13
CA MET A 1 9.88 -0.78 9.17
C MET A 1 10.46 -0.25 7.85
N MET A 2 9.67 0.33 6.93
CA MET A 2 10.19 0.81 5.64
C MET A 2 10.40 2.33 5.51
N GLN A 3 10.17 3.15 6.55
CA GLN A 3 10.41 4.61 6.44
C GLN A 3 11.90 4.98 6.42
N ILE A 4 12.75 4.22 7.11
CA ILE A 4 14.19 4.52 7.26
C ILE A 4 14.92 4.43 5.90
N PHE A 5 14.55 3.45 5.08
CA PHE A 5 15.15 3.27 3.76
C PHE A 5 14.56 4.19 2.71
N HIS A 6 13.33 4.67 2.90
CA HIS A 6 12.60 5.42 1.88
C HIS A 6 13.25 6.77 1.54
N GLN A 7 13.95 7.39 2.49
CA GLN A 7 14.66 8.67 2.30
C GLN A 7 16.18 8.52 2.19
N SER A 8 16.74 7.39 2.64
CA SER A 8 18.20 7.25 2.79
C SER A 8 18.89 6.55 1.62
N LEU A 9 18.13 5.87 0.75
CA LEU A 9 18.69 5.03 -0.31
C LEU A 9 18.11 5.35 -1.69
N PRO A 10 18.93 5.37 -2.75
CA PRO A 10 18.48 5.46 -4.13
C PRO A 10 17.41 4.42 -4.47
N SER A 11 16.56 4.74 -5.44
CA SER A 11 15.43 3.89 -5.86
C SER A 11 15.84 2.44 -6.15
N GLY A 12 16.94 2.24 -6.88
CA GLY A 12 17.46 0.91 -7.21
C GLY A 12 17.83 0.07 -5.99
N GLU A 13 18.50 0.67 -5.01
CA GLU A 13 18.89 0.01 -3.76
C GLU A 13 17.66 -0.32 -2.91
N ARG A 14 16.72 0.62 -2.78
CA ARG A 14 15.43 0.38 -2.10
C ARG A 14 14.68 -0.81 -2.68
N PHE A 15 14.57 -0.91 -4.00
CA PHE A 15 13.89 -2.03 -4.63
C PHE A 15 14.65 -3.35 -4.50
N ALA A 16 15.98 -3.32 -4.54
CA ALA A 16 16.80 -4.50 -4.31
C ALA A 16 16.58 -5.06 -2.89
N MET A 17 16.61 -4.22 -1.86
CA MET A 17 16.32 -4.68 -0.49
C MET A 17 14.86 -5.08 -0.33
N GLY A 18 13.91 -4.33 -0.89
CA GLY A 18 12.49 -4.66 -0.85
C GLY A 18 12.21 -6.06 -1.43
N LYS A 19 12.90 -6.42 -2.51
CA LYS A 19 12.85 -7.78 -3.09
C LYS A 19 13.34 -8.85 -2.13
N VAL A 20 14.46 -8.62 -1.45
CA VAL A 20 15.04 -9.58 -0.51
C VAL A 20 14.13 -9.72 0.70
N LEU A 21 13.73 -8.60 1.31
CA LEU A 21 12.89 -8.58 2.51
C LEU A 21 11.52 -9.21 2.26
N SER A 22 10.85 -8.86 1.16
CA SER A 22 9.53 -9.43 0.82
C SER A 22 9.58 -10.96 0.74
N LYS A 23 10.60 -11.53 0.09
CA LYS A 23 10.78 -12.98 0.02
C LYS A 23 10.98 -13.61 1.39
N HIS A 24 11.82 -13.00 2.24
CA HIS A 24 12.07 -13.53 3.58
C HIS A 24 10.81 -13.49 4.43
N ILE A 25 10.08 -12.37 4.43
CA ILE A 25 8.83 -12.21 5.17
C ILE A 25 7.80 -13.25 4.74
N LEU A 26 7.62 -13.47 3.43
CA LEU A 26 6.68 -14.47 2.92
C LEU A 26 7.07 -15.91 3.22
N ALA A 27 8.33 -16.17 3.53
CA ALA A 27 8.83 -17.48 3.94
C ALA A 27 8.86 -17.67 5.47
N LEU A 28 8.55 -16.63 6.26
CA LEU A 28 8.50 -16.73 7.71
C LEU A 28 7.36 -17.67 8.13
N ASP A 29 7.66 -18.49 9.15
CA ASP A 29 6.61 -19.03 9.99
C ASP A 29 6.05 -17.90 10.85
N LEU A 30 4.90 -17.37 10.44
CA LEU A 30 4.26 -16.23 11.10
C LEU A 30 3.87 -16.54 12.55
N ALA A 31 3.71 -17.82 12.92
CA ALA A 31 3.45 -18.22 14.31
C ALA A 31 4.64 -17.94 15.24
N GLN A 32 5.85 -17.82 14.71
CA GLN A 32 7.07 -17.52 15.47
C GLN A 32 7.46 -16.05 15.41
N CYS A 33 6.68 -15.21 14.70
CA CYS A 33 6.97 -13.80 14.57
C CYS A 33 6.30 -13.00 15.70
N SER A 34 7.06 -12.08 16.31
CA SER A 34 6.51 -11.15 17.31
C SER A 34 5.65 -10.04 16.68
N LEU A 35 5.66 -9.91 15.35
CA LEU A 35 4.89 -8.90 14.63
C LEU A 35 3.56 -9.48 14.11
N PRO A 36 2.47 -8.70 14.20
CA PRO A 36 1.20 -9.06 13.58
C PRO A 36 1.33 -9.36 12.07
N PRO A 37 0.79 -10.48 11.58
CA PRO A 37 0.76 -10.82 10.15
C PRO A 37 0.21 -9.69 9.27
N SER A 38 -0.82 -8.98 9.77
CA SER A 38 -1.46 -7.87 9.07
C SER A 38 -0.48 -6.74 8.73
N LEU A 39 0.47 -6.45 9.62
CA LEU A 39 1.51 -5.43 9.41
C LEU A 39 2.54 -5.90 8.38
N LEU A 40 2.97 -7.17 8.49
CA LEU A 40 3.93 -7.75 7.56
C LEU A 40 3.39 -7.79 6.13
N PHE A 41 2.16 -8.28 5.95
CA PHE A 41 1.53 -8.33 4.63
C PHE A 41 1.32 -6.94 4.04
N ARG A 42 0.94 -5.93 4.84
CA ARG A 42 0.83 -4.53 4.37
C ARG A 42 2.15 -3.98 3.84
N GLU A 43 3.26 -4.19 4.54
CA GLU A 43 4.57 -3.70 4.09
C GLU A 43 5.01 -4.41 2.79
N VAL A 44 4.77 -5.72 2.67
CA VAL A 44 5.07 -6.47 1.45
C VAL A 44 4.16 -6.05 0.29
N ALA A 45 2.87 -5.81 0.54
CA ALA A 45 1.93 -5.31 -0.46
C ALA A 45 2.39 -3.98 -1.05
N ARG A 46 2.85 -3.06 -0.18
CA ARG A 46 3.39 -1.77 -0.60
C ARG A 46 4.56 -1.92 -1.56
N TYR A 47 5.50 -2.82 -1.25
CA TYR A 47 6.62 -3.11 -2.15
C TYR A 47 6.14 -3.57 -3.53
N TYR A 48 5.23 -4.55 -3.59
CA TYR A 48 4.71 -5.07 -4.87
C TYR A 48 3.96 -4.00 -5.67
N HIS A 49 3.21 -3.12 -4.99
CA HIS A 49 2.52 -2.01 -5.64
C HIS A 49 3.52 -0.99 -6.23
N GLU A 50 4.57 -0.63 -5.46
CA GLU A 50 5.60 0.33 -5.92
C GLU A 50 6.38 -0.15 -7.14
N ILE A 51 6.58 -1.48 -7.28
CA ILE A 51 7.21 -2.06 -8.48
C ILE A 51 6.22 -2.39 -9.61
N GLY A 52 4.94 -2.01 -9.45
CA GLY A 52 3.91 -2.18 -10.48
C GLY A 52 3.21 -3.55 -10.51
N ASN A 53 3.50 -4.45 -9.58
CA ASN A 53 2.78 -5.71 -9.44
C ASN A 53 1.52 -5.52 -8.60
N LYS A 54 0.48 -4.99 -9.24
CA LYS A 54 -0.79 -4.60 -8.60
C LYS A 54 -1.56 -5.81 -8.05
N ASP A 55 -1.62 -6.91 -8.80
CA ASP A 55 -2.38 -8.10 -8.40
C ASP A 55 -1.83 -8.70 -7.11
N ARG A 56 -0.50 -8.83 -7.03
CA ARG A 56 0.15 -9.34 -5.81
C ARG A 56 -0.03 -8.39 -4.63
N ALA A 57 -0.01 -7.09 -4.87
CA ALA A 57 -0.25 -6.10 -3.83
C ALA A 57 -1.68 -6.22 -3.27
N VAL A 58 -2.68 -6.36 -4.14
CA VAL A 58 -4.09 -6.57 -3.76
C VAL A 58 -4.25 -7.83 -2.91
N GLU A 59 -3.74 -8.97 -3.39
CA GLU A 59 -3.80 -10.26 -2.67
C GLU A 59 -3.25 -10.15 -1.25
N LEU A 60 -2.12 -9.46 -1.08
CA LEU A 60 -1.48 -9.28 0.22
C LEU A 60 -2.29 -8.38 1.16
N ILE A 61 -2.96 -7.35 0.65
CA ILE A 61 -3.85 -6.53 1.48
C ILE A 61 -5.08 -7.34 1.92
N GLU A 62 -5.63 -8.21 1.07
CA GLU A 62 -6.74 -9.10 1.42
C GLU A 62 -6.31 -10.12 2.50
N LEU A 63 -5.11 -10.68 2.40
CA LEU A 63 -4.54 -11.53 3.46
C LEU A 63 -4.33 -10.75 4.77
N ALA A 64 -3.89 -9.50 4.69
CA ALA A 64 -3.74 -8.64 5.86
C ALA A 64 -5.09 -8.43 6.57
N LEU A 65 -6.16 -8.12 5.82
CA LEU A 65 -7.51 -7.96 6.36
C LEU A 65 -8.01 -9.25 7.01
N LYS A 66 -7.87 -10.39 6.33
CA LYS A 66 -8.30 -11.69 6.85
C LYS A 66 -7.61 -12.06 8.16
N SER A 67 -6.33 -11.71 8.30
CA SER A 67 -5.59 -11.97 9.56
C SER A 67 -6.13 -11.19 10.76
N LEU A 68 -6.92 -10.14 10.55
CA LEU A 68 -7.56 -9.36 11.64
C LEU A 68 -8.82 -10.02 12.20
N ASP A 69 -9.47 -10.90 11.46
CA ASP A 69 -10.73 -11.56 11.86
C ASP A 69 -10.50 -12.71 12.87
N GLY A 70 -9.25 -13.02 13.19
CA GLY A 70 -8.89 -14.00 14.20
C GLY A 70 -9.22 -13.54 15.63
N PRO A 71 -9.38 -14.49 16.57
CA PRO A 71 -9.78 -14.23 17.97
C PRO A 71 -8.73 -13.47 18.80
N ASP A 72 -7.64 -13.01 18.20
CA ASP A 72 -6.46 -12.49 18.88
C ASP A 72 -6.80 -11.24 19.74
N PRO A 73 -6.71 -11.34 21.07
CA PRO A 73 -7.15 -10.30 22.01
C PRO A 73 -6.14 -9.14 22.15
N ASP A 74 -4.89 -9.29 21.70
CA ASP A 74 -3.79 -8.37 22.06
C ASP A 74 -3.52 -7.24 21.06
N MET A 75 -4.37 -7.07 20.05
CA MET A 75 -4.33 -5.88 19.18
C MET A 75 -5.20 -4.74 19.71
N HIS A 76 -5.20 -4.52 21.03
CA HIS A 76 -6.04 -3.56 21.77
C HIS A 76 -5.58 -2.09 21.59
N GLY A 77 -5.32 -1.71 20.34
CA GLY A 77 -4.93 -0.36 19.91
C GLY A 77 -4.67 -0.31 18.41
N LEU A 78 -4.03 -1.34 17.86
CA LEU A 78 -3.75 -1.42 16.42
C LEU A 78 -5.01 -1.75 15.61
N LYS A 79 -5.88 -2.66 16.07
CA LYS A 79 -7.03 -3.15 15.28
C LYS A 79 -8.03 -2.07 14.84
N LYS A 80 -8.32 -1.07 15.68
CA LYS A 80 -9.41 -0.09 15.43
C LYS A 80 -9.12 0.83 14.26
N ASP A 81 -7.91 1.37 14.18
CA ASP A 81 -7.54 2.31 13.12
C ASP A 81 -6.88 1.60 11.93
N PHE A 82 -6.33 0.39 12.14
CA PHE A 82 -5.61 -0.33 11.10
C PHE A 82 -6.53 -1.02 10.07
N LYS A 83 -7.68 -1.55 10.48
CA LYS A 83 -8.64 -2.15 9.53
C LYS A 83 -9.15 -1.11 8.52
N PRO A 84 -9.62 0.09 8.93
CA PRO A 84 -9.96 1.15 7.98
C PRO A 84 -8.81 1.55 7.05
N ASP A 85 -7.57 1.61 7.54
CA ASP A 85 -6.39 1.94 6.70
C ASP A 85 -6.13 0.88 5.63
N LEU A 86 -6.23 -0.41 5.99
CA LEU A 86 -6.10 -1.51 5.03
C LEU A 86 -7.21 -1.48 3.97
N LEU A 87 -8.46 -1.23 4.38
CA LEU A 87 -9.57 -1.10 3.44
C LEU A 87 -9.37 0.08 2.49
N GLN A 88 -8.93 1.22 3.01
CA GLN A 88 -8.65 2.38 2.18
C GLN A 88 -7.53 2.09 1.18
N THR A 89 -6.49 1.38 1.61
CA THR A 89 -5.38 0.94 0.75
C THR A 89 -5.89 0.00 -0.35
N LEU A 90 -6.77 -0.95 0.00
CA LEU A 90 -7.35 -1.90 -0.96
C LEU A 90 -8.16 -1.19 -2.04
N ALA A 91 -9.03 -0.26 -1.65
CA ALA A 91 -9.79 0.56 -2.59
C ALA A 91 -8.85 1.38 -3.50
N ASN A 92 -7.79 1.97 -2.95
CA ASN A 92 -6.80 2.70 -3.75
C ASN A 92 -6.08 1.80 -4.76
N TYR A 93 -5.75 0.56 -4.39
CA TYR A 93 -5.04 -0.38 -5.26
C TYR A 93 -5.95 -0.94 -6.36
N LYS A 94 -7.21 -1.25 -6.04
CA LYS A 94 -8.19 -1.73 -7.02
C LYS A 94 -8.75 -0.61 -7.90
N GLY A 95 -8.79 0.62 -7.40
CA GLY A 95 -9.40 1.76 -8.08
C GLY A 95 -10.93 1.75 -8.08
N GLU A 96 -11.53 0.96 -7.20
CA GLU A 96 -12.99 0.82 -7.05
C GLU A 96 -13.40 0.80 -5.57
N GLU A 97 -14.70 0.95 -5.31
CA GLU A 97 -15.24 0.80 -3.95
C GLU A 97 -15.03 -0.61 -3.43
N VAL A 98 -14.62 -0.72 -2.17
CA VAL A 98 -14.40 -2.00 -1.50
C VAL A 98 -15.14 -2.03 -0.18
N CYS A 99 -15.83 -3.15 0.07
CA CYS A 99 -16.55 -3.41 1.31
C CYS A 99 -15.94 -4.62 2.05
N TYR A 100 -15.96 -4.57 3.38
CA TYR A 100 -15.55 -5.66 4.25
C TYR A 100 -16.39 -5.70 5.53
N GLY A 101 -17.29 -6.68 5.61
CA GLY A 101 -18.38 -6.64 6.58
C GLY A 101 -19.27 -5.42 6.31
N ASP A 102 -19.56 -4.64 7.35
CA ASP A 102 -20.46 -3.49 7.27
C ASP A 102 -19.77 -2.17 6.89
N VAL A 103 -18.47 -2.20 6.55
CA VAL A 103 -17.67 -1.01 6.22
C VAL A 103 -17.31 -1.02 4.74
N CYS A 104 -17.68 0.04 4.02
CA CYS A 104 -17.30 0.28 2.63
C CYS A 104 -16.47 1.56 2.52
N VAL A 105 -15.49 1.56 1.62
CA VAL A 105 -14.65 2.73 1.34
C VAL A 105 -14.42 2.87 -0.16
N VAL A 106 -14.45 4.12 -0.64
CA VAL A 106 -14.11 4.47 -2.02
C VAL A 106 -12.63 4.81 -2.15
N PRO A 107 -12.01 4.63 -3.33
CA PRO A 107 -10.64 5.05 -3.57
C PRO A 107 -10.50 6.55 -3.32
N ARG A 108 -9.42 6.95 -2.65
CA ARG A 108 -9.04 8.36 -2.60
C ARG A 108 -8.42 8.71 -3.94
N THR A 109 -9.12 9.53 -4.73
CA THR A 109 -8.49 10.20 -5.87
C THR A 109 -7.34 11.03 -5.32
N SER A 110 -6.10 10.70 -5.71
CA SER A 110 -5.04 11.70 -5.67
C SER A 110 -5.48 12.79 -6.64
N ALA A 111 -6.12 13.85 -6.13
CA ALA A 111 -6.32 15.06 -6.92
C ALA A 111 -4.91 15.65 -7.16
N THR A 112 -4.24 15.17 -8.21
CA THR A 112 -3.30 16.00 -8.93
C THR A 112 -4.13 17.14 -9.52
N PRO A 113 -3.88 18.41 -9.19
CA PRO A 113 -4.33 19.48 -10.06
C PRO A 113 -3.68 19.16 -11.41
N LYS A 114 -4.48 18.80 -12.42
CA LYS A 114 -4.07 18.98 -13.81
C LYS A 114 -3.78 20.48 -13.93
N ALA A 115 -2.53 20.88 -13.75
CA ALA A 115 -2.03 22.09 -14.37
C ALA A 115 -2.12 21.80 -15.87
N GLU A 116 -3.22 22.24 -16.47
CA GLU A 116 -3.31 22.41 -17.90
C GLU A 116 -2.19 23.36 -18.26
N GLN A 117 -1.11 22.81 -18.79
CA GLN A 117 -0.02 23.58 -19.35
C GLN A 117 -0.55 24.16 -20.66
N GLU A 118 -1.35 25.22 -20.55
CA GLU A 118 -1.55 26.13 -21.68
C GLU A 118 -0.17 26.69 -22.02
N ASN A 119 0.32 26.30 -23.20
CA ASN A 119 1.51 26.84 -23.81
C ASN A 119 1.08 28.09 -24.61
N PRO A 120 1.41 29.33 -24.20
CA PRO A 120 1.15 30.49 -25.02
C PRO A 120 2.36 30.69 -25.94
N ALA A 121 2.50 29.83 -26.94
CA ALA A 121 3.49 30.00 -28.01
C ALA A 121 2.84 29.84 -29.37
N GLU A 122 1.74 30.57 -29.62
CA GLU A 122 1.27 30.77 -30.99
C GLU A 122 0.34 31.99 -31.14
N ARG A 123 0.92 33.20 -31.05
CA ARG A 123 0.45 34.45 -31.68
C ARG A 123 1.70 35.32 -31.74
N GLY A 124 2.29 35.71 -32.85
CA GLY A 124 1.91 35.81 -34.24
C GLY A 124 2.78 36.94 -34.77
N ALA A 125 3.59 36.66 -35.79
CA ALA A 125 4.28 37.68 -36.56
C ALA A 125 3.26 38.54 -37.34
N LEU A 126 3.71 39.70 -37.85
CA LEU A 126 3.01 40.81 -38.56
C LEU A 126 2.67 41.96 -37.59
N GLU A 127 3.17 43.20 -37.72
CA GLU A 127 4.02 43.94 -38.68
C GLU A 127 4.92 44.91 -37.89
#